data_AF-A0A952WSG8-F1
#
_entry.id   AF-A0A952WSG8-F1
#
_cell.length_a   1.000
_cell.length_b   1.000
_cell.length_c   1.000
_cell.angle_alpha   90.00
_cell.angle_beta   90.00
_cell.angle_gamma   90.00
#
_symmetry.space_group_name_H-M   'P 1'
#
loop_
_entity.id
_entity.type
_entity.pdbx_description
1 polymer ?
#
loop_
_entity_poly.entity_id
_entity_poly.type
_entity_poly.pdbx_seq_one_letter_code
_entity_poly.pdbx_strand_id
1 'polypeptide(L)'
;MDTRKRRTHGTFKLSLLAGLAVGLAAAVATGAPPTDAQIEALIAKVQEAQRSTDDRQAATAAAVEACKQGLKDLSIAECSLEQFRKLDTARLAMMVPELRAAAAPRLKELAAAPTIDGVRALAMSAAWYPDAADRTAEARRERDLAIARIYAQCAKHPAIGDLLMSETDGPDFVSRFGRISPQAAKEAGLVEAASVVLGKDMCALAAARAPALFDMMPNDESGQAQRQRVRVLALGAVDKAMAAADKAEADSPLGRAKPSLERSRMYLSGAFAKGELVDHAAPTITFEWTTDDKIKSLADLKGRVVVVDFWATWCGPCIASFPNVRELQKRYEGYPVTILGVTSIQGSHSNPKTRERTDTKGKPELEHELMTGFIKDMEVTWPVAFAHQEVFNPEYGVRGIPHVAIIDPSGKVRYNGLHPGGSLKDKADKIDALLKAAGLPAPEPVAEPEKKEGQ
;
A
#
# COMPACT_ATOMS: atom_id res chain seq x y z
N MET A 1 23.40 -42.78 -48.54
CA MET A 1 24.40 -42.19 -49.46
C MET A 1 24.48 -40.72 -49.08
N ASP A 2 25.56 -40.12 -48.60
CA ASP A 2 26.96 -40.52 -48.52
C ASP A 2 27.59 -39.85 -47.28
N THR A 3 28.64 -40.50 -46.84
CA THR A 3 29.55 -40.35 -45.71
C THR A 3 30.44 -39.08 -45.83
N ARG A 4 31.03 -38.46 -44.79
CA ARG A 4 32.11 -38.96 -43.90
C ARG A 4 32.53 -37.93 -42.83
N LYS A 5 32.72 -38.44 -41.60
CA LYS A 5 33.88 -38.32 -40.67
C LYS A 5 34.34 -36.92 -40.23
N ARG A 6 34.20 -36.52 -38.95
CA ARG A 6 34.97 -36.89 -37.72
C ARG A 6 36.49 -36.63 -37.76
N ARG A 7 36.97 -35.76 -36.85
CA ARG A 7 38.09 -35.90 -35.89
C ARG A 7 38.02 -34.71 -34.89
N THR A 8 37.78 -34.84 -33.57
CA THR A 8 38.66 -35.26 -32.43
C THR A 8 40.02 -34.55 -32.44
N HIS A 9 40.57 -33.89 -31.41
CA HIS A 9 40.42 -33.81 -29.95
C HIS A 9 41.09 -32.48 -29.48
N GLY A 10 40.77 -32.00 -28.27
CA GLY A 10 41.60 -30.98 -27.61
C GLY A 10 40.97 -30.42 -26.34
N THR A 11 41.13 -31.14 -25.23
CA THR A 11 40.88 -30.65 -23.87
C THR A 11 41.80 -29.47 -23.54
N PHE A 12 41.23 -28.32 -23.15
CA PHE A 12 41.90 -27.38 -22.25
C PHE A 12 40.85 -26.80 -21.30
N LYS A 13 40.98 -27.16 -20.01
CA LYS A 13 40.41 -26.39 -18.91
C LYS A 13 41.07 -25.01 -18.94
N LEU A 14 40.28 -23.94 -18.98
CA LEU A 14 40.65 -22.69 -18.35
C LEU A 14 39.38 -21.98 -17.89
N SER A 15 39.19 -22.02 -16.57
CA SER A 15 38.28 -21.17 -15.82
C SER A 15 38.57 -19.72 -16.16
N LEU A 16 37.57 -18.94 -16.61
CA LEU A 16 37.65 -17.48 -16.48
C LEU A 16 36.25 -16.93 -16.20
N LEU A 17 36.09 -16.53 -14.93
CA LEU A 17 35.12 -15.55 -14.47
C LEU A 17 35.26 -14.27 -15.31
N ALA A 18 34.14 -13.74 -15.77
CA ALA A 18 34.02 -12.33 -16.15
C ALA A 18 32.67 -11.81 -15.64
N GLY A 19 32.59 -11.61 -14.32
CA GLY A 19 31.63 -10.67 -13.76
C GLY A 19 32.08 -9.27 -14.16
N LEU A 20 31.19 -8.50 -14.80
CA LEU A 20 31.36 -7.06 -14.87
C LEU A 20 31.14 -6.50 -13.45
N ALA A 21 32.26 -6.36 -12.72
CA ALA A 21 32.32 -5.53 -11.54
C ALA A 21 32.22 -4.06 -11.99
N VAL A 22 31.07 -3.43 -11.75
CA VAL A 22 31.02 -1.97 -11.62
C VAL A 22 31.74 -1.65 -10.33
N GLY A 23 33.03 -1.35 -10.44
CA GLY A 23 33.87 -0.95 -9.34
C GLY A 23 33.52 0.45 -8.87
N LEU A 24 32.59 0.53 -7.90
CA LEU A 24 32.74 1.52 -6.84
C LEU A 24 33.53 0.80 -5.74
N ALA A 25 34.83 1.07 -5.68
CA ALA A 25 35.61 0.69 -4.51
C ALA A 25 34.91 1.32 -3.30
N ALA A 26 34.38 0.48 -2.41
CA ALA A 26 34.05 0.91 -1.06
C ALA A 26 35.37 1.37 -0.45
N ALA A 27 35.62 2.68 -0.48
CA ALA A 27 36.63 3.28 0.36
C ALA A 27 36.20 2.98 1.79
N VAL A 28 36.84 1.98 2.41
CA VAL A 28 36.79 1.81 3.86
C VAL A 28 37.47 3.06 4.41
N ALA A 29 36.66 4.07 4.73
CA ALA A 29 37.13 5.27 5.38
C ALA A 29 37.65 4.85 6.76
N THR A 30 38.97 4.67 6.87
CA THR A 30 39.66 4.59 8.16
C THR A 30 39.63 5.99 8.78
N GLY A 31 38.53 6.33 9.44
CA GLY A 31 38.34 7.58 10.16
C GLY A 31 37.57 7.32 11.44
N ALA A 32 37.79 8.16 12.46
CA ALA A 32 37.06 8.07 13.72
C ALA A 32 35.54 8.06 13.49
N PRO A 33 34.76 7.41 14.38
CA PRO A 33 33.30 7.47 14.33
C PRO A 33 32.83 8.93 14.26
N PRO A 34 31.87 9.26 13.40
CA PRO A 34 31.30 10.60 13.36
C PRO A 34 30.76 11.01 14.73
N THR A 35 30.95 12.27 15.10
CA THR A 35 30.28 12.87 16.25
C THR A 35 28.84 13.23 15.88
N ASP A 36 27.97 13.32 16.88
CA ASP A 36 26.58 13.75 16.67
C ASP A 36 26.50 15.17 16.08
N ALA A 37 27.42 16.06 16.46
CA ALA A 37 27.52 17.40 15.88
C ALA A 37 27.82 17.38 14.38
N GLN A 38 28.64 16.43 13.91
CA GLN A 38 28.91 16.26 12.48
C GLN A 38 27.68 15.76 11.72
N ILE A 39 26.91 14.83 12.31
CA ILE A 39 25.65 14.34 11.74
C ILE A 39 24.60 15.47 11.66
N GLU A 40 24.48 16.26 12.73
CA GLU A 40 23.55 17.40 12.79
C GLU A 40 23.94 18.52 11.82
N ALA A 41 25.24 18.80 11.67
CA ALA A 41 25.73 19.74 10.68
C ALA A 41 25.41 19.31 9.24
N LEU A 42 25.55 18.01 8.93
CA LEU A 42 25.13 17.47 7.64
C LEU A 42 23.63 17.69 7.39
N ILE A 43 22.79 17.34 8.38
CA ILE A 43 21.34 17.50 8.28
C ILE A 43 20.97 18.97 8.05
N ALA A 44 21.55 19.89 8.81
CA ALA A 44 21.31 21.32 8.69
C ALA A 44 21.68 21.84 7.28
N LYS A 45 22.84 21.42 6.76
CA LYS A 45 23.31 21.81 5.43
C LYS A 45 22.38 21.32 4.31
N VAL A 46 21.85 20.11 4.43
CA VAL A 46 20.86 19.58 3.47
C VAL A 46 19.55 20.36 3.57
N GLN A 47 19.07 20.64 4.78
CA GLN A 47 17.84 21.42 4.98
C GLN A 47 17.95 22.86 4.47
N GLU A 48 19.13 23.48 4.58
CA GLU A 48 19.42 24.79 3.99
C GLU A 48 19.34 24.72 2.46
N ALA A 49 19.98 23.71 1.85
CA ALA A 49 19.90 23.49 0.40
C ALA A 49 18.47 23.23 -0.10
N GLN A 50 17.61 22.58 0.71
CA GLN A 50 16.19 22.41 0.38
C GLN A 50 15.41 23.72 0.36
N ARG A 51 15.88 24.76 1.06
CA ARG A 51 15.23 26.07 1.15
C ARG A 51 15.87 27.12 0.25
N SER A 52 16.87 26.75 -0.56
CA SER A 52 17.61 27.70 -1.39
C SER A 52 16.80 28.20 -2.61
N THR A 53 15.66 27.59 -2.91
CA THR A 53 14.82 27.94 -4.05
C THR A 53 13.38 27.45 -3.85
N ASP A 54 12.42 28.18 -4.42
CA ASP A 54 11.00 27.78 -4.46
C ASP A 54 10.73 26.71 -5.52
N ASP A 55 11.67 26.45 -6.44
CA ASP A 55 11.57 25.36 -7.40
C ASP A 55 11.86 24.01 -6.71
N ARG A 56 10.82 23.17 -6.60
CA ARG A 56 10.89 21.90 -5.89
C ARG A 56 11.92 20.93 -6.48
N GLN A 57 12.11 20.92 -7.80
CA GLN A 57 13.04 19.99 -8.45
C GLN A 57 14.49 20.45 -8.21
N ALA A 58 14.75 21.74 -8.35
CA ALA A 58 16.05 22.34 -8.06
C ALA A 58 16.42 22.21 -6.58
N ALA A 59 15.48 22.45 -5.67
CA ALA A 59 15.67 22.26 -4.22
C ALA A 59 16.04 20.80 -3.88
N THR A 60 15.40 19.83 -4.53
CA THR A 60 15.71 18.40 -4.35
C THR A 60 17.11 18.08 -4.84
N ALA A 61 17.51 18.58 -6.01
CA ALA A 61 18.84 18.35 -6.56
C ALA A 61 19.95 18.96 -5.68
N ALA A 62 19.75 20.19 -5.21
CA ALA A 62 20.69 20.87 -4.31
C ALA A 62 20.88 20.10 -2.99
N ALA A 63 19.78 19.61 -2.42
CA ALA A 63 19.78 18.81 -1.20
C ALA A 63 20.54 17.48 -1.36
N VAL A 64 20.35 16.78 -2.48
CA VAL A 64 21.08 15.55 -2.80
C VAL A 64 22.58 15.82 -2.89
N GLU A 65 22.97 16.89 -3.61
CA GLU A 65 24.39 17.23 -3.78
C GLU A 65 25.04 17.64 -2.46
N ALA A 66 24.37 18.48 -1.66
CA ALA A 66 24.84 18.86 -0.33
C ALA A 66 25.05 17.64 0.58
N CYS A 67 24.13 16.66 0.52
CA CYS A 67 24.26 15.42 1.26
C CYS A 67 25.48 14.61 0.78
N LYS A 68 25.61 14.38 -0.54
CA LYS A 68 26.75 13.65 -1.13
C LYS A 68 28.09 14.26 -0.76
N GLN A 69 28.19 15.59 -0.74
CA GLN A 69 29.42 16.28 -0.35
C GLN A 69 29.73 16.07 1.12
N GLY A 70 28.76 16.28 2.01
CA GLY A 70 29.01 16.11 3.44
C GLY A 70 29.26 14.66 3.86
N LEU A 71 28.77 13.67 3.11
CA LEU A 71 29.08 12.26 3.35
C LEU A 71 30.56 11.90 3.10
N LYS A 72 31.29 12.67 2.27
CA LYS A 72 32.71 12.39 1.99
C LYS A 72 33.60 12.56 3.22
N ASP A 73 33.15 13.39 4.17
CA ASP A 73 33.89 13.73 5.39
C ASP A 73 33.46 12.87 6.58
N LEU A 74 32.58 11.89 6.39
CA LEU A 74 32.02 11.05 7.45
C LEU A 74 32.28 9.56 7.22
N SER A 75 32.78 8.90 8.26
CA SER A 75 32.91 7.44 8.30
C SER A 75 31.54 6.78 8.55
N ILE A 76 30.70 6.70 7.51
CA ILE A 76 29.35 6.10 7.61
C ILE A 76 29.38 4.64 8.09
N ALA A 77 30.46 3.91 7.77
CA ALA A 77 30.68 2.55 8.25
C ALA A 77 30.84 2.45 9.77
N GLU A 78 31.17 3.55 10.46
CA GLU A 78 31.39 3.60 11.91
C GLU A 78 30.22 4.24 12.67
N CYS A 79 29.15 4.66 11.96
CA CYS A 79 27.99 5.28 12.60
C CYS A 79 27.31 4.35 13.62
N SER A 80 26.76 4.98 14.67
CA SER A 80 25.85 4.31 15.61
C SER A 80 24.44 4.17 15.02
N LEU A 81 23.61 3.32 15.65
CA LEU A 81 22.21 3.19 15.27
C LEU A 81 21.45 4.51 15.40
N GLU A 82 21.71 5.27 16.47
CA GLU A 82 21.03 6.55 16.71
C GLU A 82 21.37 7.59 15.65
N GLN A 83 22.63 7.60 15.19
CA GLN A 83 23.04 8.46 14.08
C GLN A 83 22.33 8.10 12.79
N PHE A 84 22.16 6.81 12.47
CA PHE A 84 21.34 6.40 11.35
C PHE A 84 19.87 6.82 11.49
N ARG A 85 19.30 6.76 12.71
CA ARG A 85 17.93 7.25 12.97
C ARG A 85 17.79 8.76 12.76
N LYS A 86 18.78 9.56 13.16
CA LYS A 86 18.82 11.00 12.85
C LYS A 86 18.81 11.24 11.34
N LEU A 87 19.63 10.51 10.59
CA LEU A 87 19.68 10.58 9.12
C LEU A 87 18.37 10.13 8.46
N ASP A 88 17.70 9.10 9.00
CA ASP A 88 16.40 8.61 8.53
C ASP A 88 15.29 9.64 8.75
N THR A 89 15.27 10.29 9.92
CA THR A 89 14.30 11.33 10.27
C THR A 89 14.40 12.52 9.32
N ALA A 90 15.62 12.88 8.91
CA ALA A 90 15.89 13.88 7.90
C ALA A 90 15.60 13.40 6.45
N ARG A 91 15.13 12.15 6.27
CA ARG A 91 14.81 11.49 5.01
C ARG A 91 15.97 11.42 4.01
N LEU A 92 17.21 11.49 4.49
CA LEU A 92 18.40 11.55 3.64
C LEU A 92 18.62 10.23 2.89
N ALA A 93 18.40 9.09 3.55
CA ALA A 93 18.55 7.77 2.94
C ALA A 93 17.59 7.54 1.76
N MET A 94 16.39 8.14 1.79
CA MET A 94 15.44 8.11 0.68
C MET A 94 15.95 8.89 -0.54
N MET A 95 16.71 9.97 -0.31
CA MET A 95 17.19 10.87 -1.35
C MET A 95 18.54 10.42 -1.93
N VAL A 96 19.36 9.71 -1.15
CA VAL A 96 20.77 9.43 -1.50
C VAL A 96 21.06 7.93 -1.44
N PRO A 97 21.05 7.22 -2.58
CA PRO A 97 21.40 5.80 -2.66
C PRO A 97 22.80 5.47 -2.12
N GLU A 98 23.76 6.39 -2.26
CA GLU A 98 25.14 6.21 -1.79
C GLU A 98 25.21 6.09 -0.26
N LEU A 99 24.36 6.82 0.46
CA LEU A 99 24.23 6.69 1.93
C LEU A 99 23.73 5.30 2.30
N ARG A 100 22.69 4.81 1.61
CA ARG A 100 22.15 3.45 1.84
C ARG A 100 23.21 2.38 1.59
N ALA A 101 23.95 2.48 0.49
CA ALA A 101 25.02 1.56 0.15
C ALA A 101 26.15 1.58 1.19
N ALA A 102 26.58 2.76 1.64
CA ALA A 102 27.62 2.92 2.65
C ALA A 102 27.20 2.43 4.05
N ALA A 103 25.92 2.59 4.41
CA ALA A 103 25.39 2.16 5.71
C ALA A 103 25.11 0.65 5.79
N ALA A 104 24.86 -0.02 4.66
CA ALA A 104 24.40 -1.41 4.64
C ALA A 104 25.31 -2.41 5.40
N PRO A 105 26.66 -2.38 5.27
CA PRO A 105 27.53 -3.27 6.04
C PRO A 105 27.41 -3.06 7.55
N ARG A 106 27.36 -1.79 7.99
CA ARG A 106 27.28 -1.43 9.40
C ARG A 106 25.93 -1.78 10.01
N LEU A 107 24.83 -1.53 9.29
CA LEU A 107 23.49 -1.95 9.71
C LEU A 107 23.41 -3.48 9.87
N LYS A 108 24.05 -4.24 8.98
CA LYS A 108 24.12 -5.71 9.08
C LYS A 108 24.91 -6.16 10.31
N GLU A 109 26.01 -5.50 10.63
CA GLU A 109 26.79 -5.78 11.84
C GLU A 109 25.98 -5.49 13.11
N LEU A 110 25.39 -4.30 13.20
CA LEU A 110 24.54 -3.91 14.33
C LEU A 110 23.36 -4.87 14.51
N ALA A 111 22.79 -5.36 13.40
CA ALA A 111 21.68 -6.31 13.40
C ALA A 111 22.01 -7.70 13.98
N ALA A 112 23.29 -8.04 14.19
CA ALA A 112 23.67 -9.30 14.81
C ALA A 112 23.50 -9.31 16.34
N ALA A 113 23.37 -8.13 16.97
CA ALA A 113 23.19 -8.02 18.40
C ALA A 113 21.79 -8.53 18.83
N PRO A 114 21.66 -9.41 19.83
CA PRO A 114 20.37 -9.93 20.28
C PRO A 114 19.62 -8.93 21.18
N THR A 115 19.60 -7.65 20.79
CA THR A 115 19.02 -6.53 21.54
C THR A 115 17.96 -5.82 20.70
N ILE A 116 17.18 -4.92 21.32
CA ILE A 116 16.21 -4.09 20.60
C ILE A 116 16.89 -3.27 19.48
N ASP A 117 18.13 -2.81 19.71
CA ASP A 117 18.89 -2.06 18.72
C ASP A 117 19.32 -2.94 17.54
N GLY A 118 19.60 -4.22 17.76
CA GLY A 118 19.85 -5.17 16.68
C GLY A 118 18.63 -5.35 15.77
N VAL A 119 17.45 -5.57 16.33
CA VAL A 119 16.23 -5.70 15.49
C VAL A 119 15.84 -4.38 14.82
N ARG A 120 16.11 -3.22 15.46
CA ARG A 120 15.95 -1.90 14.83
C ARG A 120 16.90 -1.71 13.65
N ALA A 121 18.17 -2.09 13.80
CA ALA A 121 19.15 -2.04 12.71
C ALA A 121 18.71 -2.94 11.55
N LEU A 122 18.21 -4.14 11.85
CA LEU A 122 17.69 -5.07 10.86
C LEU A 122 16.45 -4.51 10.14
N ALA A 123 15.47 -3.96 10.86
CA ALA A 123 14.29 -3.33 10.27
C ALA A 123 14.67 -2.10 9.41
N MET A 124 15.64 -1.32 9.85
CA MET A 124 16.17 -0.19 9.07
C MET A 124 16.91 -0.66 7.82
N SER A 125 17.59 -1.81 7.82
CA SER A 125 18.18 -2.37 6.61
C SER A 125 17.14 -2.71 5.52
N ALA A 126 15.91 -3.05 5.92
CA ALA A 126 14.78 -3.19 4.99
C ALA A 126 14.29 -1.82 4.48
N ALA A 127 14.22 -0.83 5.37
CA ALA A 127 13.85 0.56 5.04
C ALA A 127 14.79 1.19 4.02
N TRP A 128 16.08 0.95 4.22
CA TRP A 128 17.18 1.51 3.47
C TRP A 128 17.67 0.55 2.39
N TYR A 129 16.88 -0.47 2.06
CA TYR A 129 17.25 -1.39 1.00
C TYR A 129 17.45 -0.60 -0.31
N PRO A 130 18.53 -0.84 -1.06
CA PRO A 130 18.81 -0.09 -2.27
C PRO A 130 17.70 -0.26 -3.31
N ASP A 131 17.44 0.80 -4.07
CA ASP A 131 16.56 0.68 -5.22
C ASP A 131 17.24 -0.15 -6.30
N ALA A 132 16.41 -0.85 -7.09
CA ALA A 132 16.88 -1.51 -8.30
C ALA A 132 17.51 -0.48 -9.25
N ALA A 133 18.71 -0.78 -9.74
CA ALA A 133 19.43 0.10 -10.68
C ALA A 133 18.67 0.24 -12.00
N ASP A 134 17.99 -0.83 -12.42
CA ASP A 134 17.08 -0.88 -13.57
C ASP A 134 15.61 -0.85 -13.10
N ARG A 135 14.74 -0.25 -13.92
CA ARG A 135 13.31 -0.12 -13.61
C ARG A 135 12.49 -1.29 -14.18
N THR A 136 13.10 -2.48 -14.32
CA THR A 136 12.43 -3.69 -14.81
C THR A 136 11.45 -4.23 -13.77
N ALA A 137 10.51 -5.07 -14.20
CA ALA A 137 9.56 -5.70 -13.28
C ALA A 137 10.29 -6.74 -12.40
N GLU A 138 11.25 -7.43 -12.99
CA GLU A 138 12.09 -8.44 -12.37
C GLU A 138 12.93 -7.85 -11.23
N ALA A 139 13.63 -6.74 -11.46
CA ALA A 139 14.46 -6.13 -10.43
C ALA A 139 13.63 -5.54 -9.27
N ARG A 140 12.44 -4.99 -9.57
CA ARG A 140 11.47 -4.61 -8.52
C ARG A 140 11.04 -5.82 -7.69
N ARG A 141 10.73 -6.94 -8.34
CA ARG A 141 10.36 -8.19 -7.65
C ARG A 141 11.49 -8.70 -6.75
N GLU A 142 12.73 -8.72 -7.24
CA GLU A 142 13.89 -9.17 -6.46
C GLU A 142 14.12 -8.28 -5.23
N ARG A 143 13.99 -6.96 -5.39
CA ARG A 143 14.06 -6.00 -4.28
C ARG A 143 12.97 -6.28 -3.24
N ASP A 144 11.72 -6.39 -3.66
CA ASP A 144 10.59 -6.62 -2.76
C ASP A 144 10.74 -7.96 -2.00
N LEU A 145 11.26 -8.98 -2.68
CA LEU A 145 11.57 -10.28 -2.09
C LEU A 145 12.70 -10.18 -1.05
N ALA A 146 13.75 -9.40 -1.32
CA ALA A 146 14.82 -9.19 -0.36
C ALA A 146 14.34 -8.45 0.90
N ILE A 147 13.53 -7.40 0.73
CA ILE A 147 12.88 -6.68 1.82
C ILE A 147 12.01 -7.65 2.65
N ALA A 148 11.18 -8.47 1.99
CA ALA A 148 10.35 -9.45 2.67
C ALA A 148 11.16 -10.47 3.49
N ARG A 149 12.31 -10.92 2.99
CA ARG A 149 13.23 -11.81 3.72
C ARG A 149 13.81 -11.14 4.97
N ILE A 150 14.11 -9.84 4.92
CA ILE A 150 14.60 -9.10 6.10
C ILE A 150 13.50 -9.05 7.17
N TYR A 151 12.24 -8.76 6.81
CA TYR A 151 11.14 -8.80 7.79
C TYR A 151 10.92 -10.21 8.37
N ALA A 152 11.10 -11.26 7.57
CA ALA A 152 11.06 -12.63 8.06
C ALA A 152 12.18 -12.94 9.07
N GLN A 153 13.35 -12.29 8.92
CA GLN A 153 14.44 -12.35 9.91
C GLN A 153 14.11 -11.54 11.16
N CYS A 154 13.55 -10.33 11.02
CA CYS A 154 13.08 -9.52 12.16
C CYS A 154 12.10 -10.32 13.03
N ALA A 155 11.13 -11.01 12.42
CA ALA A 155 10.15 -11.82 13.14
C ALA A 155 10.78 -12.95 13.98
N LYS A 156 11.98 -13.40 13.63
CA LYS A 156 12.75 -14.44 14.33
C LYS A 156 13.78 -13.86 15.31
N HIS A 157 13.96 -12.55 15.33
CA HIS A 157 14.97 -11.90 16.16
C HIS A 157 14.62 -12.05 17.65
N PRO A 158 15.58 -12.35 18.55
CA PRO A 158 15.31 -12.55 19.98
C PRO A 158 14.57 -11.39 20.64
N ALA A 159 14.94 -10.16 20.28
CA ALA A 159 14.34 -8.92 20.81
C ALA A 159 13.11 -8.41 20.04
N ILE A 160 12.46 -9.23 19.19
CA ILE A 160 11.28 -8.78 18.43
C ILE A 160 10.13 -8.34 19.35
N GLY A 161 9.97 -8.98 20.51
CA GLY A 161 8.96 -8.59 21.50
C GLY A 161 9.18 -7.17 22.02
N ASP A 162 10.43 -6.81 22.33
CA ASP A 162 10.78 -5.48 22.83
C ASP A 162 10.49 -4.40 21.77
N LEU A 163 10.78 -4.70 20.50
CA LEU A 163 10.44 -3.81 19.38
C LEU A 163 8.92 -3.59 19.28
N LEU A 164 8.13 -4.65 19.39
CA LEU A 164 6.67 -4.58 19.30
C LEU A 164 6.03 -3.84 20.48
N MET A 165 6.70 -3.82 21.64
CA MET A 165 6.27 -3.05 22.81
C MET A 165 6.66 -1.56 22.73
N SER A 166 7.59 -1.17 21.84
CA SER A 166 7.93 0.23 21.59
C SER A 166 6.74 0.98 20.99
N GLU A 167 6.32 2.09 21.61
CA GLU A 167 5.24 2.95 21.10
C GLU A 167 5.61 3.68 19.80
N THR A 168 6.91 3.79 19.51
CA THR A 168 7.40 4.46 18.29
C THR A 168 7.74 3.45 17.19
N ASP A 169 8.53 2.42 17.52
CA ASP A 169 9.09 1.52 16.52
C ASP A 169 8.14 0.35 16.19
N GLY A 170 7.38 -0.13 17.18
CA GLY A 170 6.41 -1.21 17.01
C GLY A 170 5.35 -0.93 15.95
N PRO A 171 4.58 0.19 16.04
CA PRO A 171 3.59 0.52 15.01
C PRO A 171 4.21 0.75 13.63
N ASP A 172 5.38 1.38 13.54
CA ASP A 172 6.07 1.56 12.27
C ASP A 172 6.43 0.19 11.67
N PHE A 173 7.10 -0.68 12.43
CA PHE A 173 7.46 -2.03 12.00
C PHE A 173 6.26 -2.83 11.50
N VAL A 174 5.18 -2.90 12.27
CA VAL A 174 3.96 -3.65 11.92
C VAL A 174 3.31 -3.09 10.65
N SER A 175 3.25 -1.75 10.50
CA SER A 175 2.61 -1.13 9.34
C SER A 175 3.31 -1.44 8.01
N ARG A 176 4.62 -1.69 8.05
CA ARG A 176 5.42 -1.93 6.84
C ARG A 176 5.15 -3.26 6.18
N PHE A 177 4.61 -4.24 6.90
CA PHE A 177 4.19 -5.51 6.30
C PHE A 177 3.14 -5.31 5.19
N GLY A 178 2.23 -4.35 5.36
CA GLY A 178 1.21 -4.03 4.36
C GLY A 178 1.76 -3.42 3.06
N ARG A 179 3.06 -3.13 2.98
CA ARG A 179 3.74 -2.67 1.76
C ARG A 179 4.38 -3.81 0.97
N ILE A 180 4.39 -5.02 1.53
CA ILE A 180 4.99 -6.20 0.92
C ILE A 180 3.91 -6.89 0.09
N SER A 181 4.21 -7.15 -1.18
CA SER A 181 3.26 -7.82 -2.06
C SER A 181 2.97 -9.25 -1.56
N PRO A 182 1.76 -9.78 -1.76
CA PRO A 182 1.44 -11.14 -1.35
C PRO A 182 2.36 -12.20 -1.95
N GLN A 183 2.80 -11.99 -3.19
CA GLN A 183 3.74 -12.88 -3.85
C GLN A 183 5.11 -12.89 -3.16
N ALA A 184 5.67 -11.71 -2.86
CA ALA A 184 6.94 -11.61 -2.14
C ALA A 184 6.83 -12.16 -0.72
N ALA A 185 5.71 -11.91 -0.03
CA ALA A 185 5.45 -12.45 1.31
C ALA A 185 5.44 -13.99 1.32
N LYS A 186 4.77 -14.61 0.34
CA LYS A 186 4.73 -16.07 0.15
C LYS A 186 6.12 -16.65 -0.13
N GLU A 187 6.85 -16.08 -1.09
CA GLU A 187 8.19 -16.55 -1.47
C GLU A 187 9.24 -16.36 -0.37
N ALA A 188 9.08 -15.35 0.50
CA ALA A 188 10.00 -15.09 1.61
C ALA A 188 9.71 -15.89 2.88
N GLY A 189 8.62 -16.67 2.93
CA GLY A 189 8.15 -17.33 4.17
C GLY A 189 7.67 -16.32 5.22
N LEU A 190 7.19 -15.15 4.77
CA LEU A 190 6.72 -14.08 5.64
C LEU A 190 5.32 -14.38 6.20
N VAL A 191 4.57 -15.24 5.52
CA VAL A 191 3.24 -15.70 5.94
C VAL A 191 3.30 -16.39 7.32
N GLU A 192 4.29 -17.26 7.51
CA GLU A 192 4.53 -17.95 8.78
C GLU A 192 5.06 -16.97 9.83
N ALA A 193 5.98 -16.09 9.44
CA ALA A 193 6.55 -15.05 10.29
C ALA A 193 5.48 -14.08 10.83
N ALA A 194 4.44 -13.78 10.05
CA ALA A 194 3.32 -12.96 10.48
C ALA A 194 2.63 -13.52 11.73
N SER A 195 2.47 -14.85 11.77
CA SER A 195 1.86 -15.52 12.91
C SER A 195 2.75 -15.50 14.15
N VAL A 196 4.08 -15.50 13.97
CA VAL A 196 5.03 -15.34 15.08
C VAL A 196 4.91 -13.94 15.67
N VAL A 197 4.90 -12.90 14.82
CA VAL A 197 4.74 -11.50 15.24
C VAL A 197 3.42 -11.29 15.99
N LEU A 198 2.30 -11.77 15.43
CA LEU A 198 0.98 -11.64 16.05
C LEU A 198 0.81 -12.49 17.31
N GLY A 199 1.64 -13.51 17.50
CA GLY A 199 1.68 -14.31 18.72
C GLY A 199 2.48 -13.68 19.87
N LYS A 200 3.13 -12.53 19.66
CA LYS A 200 3.85 -11.78 20.70
C LYS A 200 2.94 -10.72 21.32
N ASP A 201 3.28 -10.34 22.54
CA ASP A 201 2.77 -9.11 23.13
C ASP A 201 3.28 -7.90 22.35
N MET A 202 2.42 -6.89 22.20
CA MET A 202 2.72 -5.65 21.49
C MET A 202 1.96 -4.49 22.12
N CYS A 203 2.47 -3.27 21.94
CA CYS A 203 1.78 -2.07 22.39
C CYS A 203 0.48 -1.84 21.59
N ALA A 204 -0.45 -1.05 22.14
CA ALA A 204 -1.73 -0.81 21.50
C ALA A 204 -1.62 -0.12 20.12
N LEU A 205 -0.63 0.76 19.94
CA LEU A 205 -0.37 1.39 18.65
C LEU A 205 0.09 0.35 17.61
N ALA A 206 0.90 -0.63 18.00
CA ALA A 206 1.30 -1.73 17.14
C ALA A 206 0.11 -2.66 16.83
N ALA A 207 -0.70 -3.01 17.83
CA ALA A 207 -1.91 -3.81 17.65
C ALA A 207 -2.90 -3.14 16.67
N ALA A 208 -3.06 -1.82 16.74
CA ALA A 208 -3.88 -1.05 15.79
C ALA A 208 -3.34 -1.07 14.34
N ARG A 209 -2.14 -1.61 14.10
CA ARG A 209 -1.57 -1.83 12.76
C ARG A 209 -1.60 -3.30 12.33
N ALA A 210 -2.07 -4.21 13.18
CA ALA A 210 -2.16 -5.64 12.88
C ALA A 210 -2.87 -5.99 11.55
N PRO A 211 -3.87 -5.23 11.05
CA PRO A 211 -4.43 -5.46 9.72
C PRO A 211 -3.39 -5.46 8.58
N ALA A 212 -2.26 -4.75 8.73
CA ALA A 212 -1.20 -4.76 7.73
C ALA A 212 -0.60 -6.15 7.49
N LEU A 213 -0.56 -7.00 8.52
CA LEU A 213 -0.12 -8.39 8.35
C LEU A 213 -1.17 -9.26 7.67
N PHE A 214 -2.44 -8.93 7.83
CA PHE A 214 -3.52 -9.60 7.12
C PHE A 214 -3.53 -9.22 5.63
N ASP A 215 -3.31 -7.95 5.30
CA ASP A 215 -3.37 -7.47 3.91
C ASP A 215 -2.29 -8.05 3.00
N MET A 216 -1.12 -8.39 3.54
CA MET A 216 -0.06 -9.02 2.75
C MET A 216 -0.35 -10.50 2.44
N MET A 217 -1.43 -11.08 2.99
CA MET A 217 -1.77 -12.48 2.71
C MET A 217 -2.33 -12.61 1.29
N PRO A 218 -1.94 -13.66 0.53
CA PRO A 218 -2.57 -13.95 -0.75
C PRO A 218 -4.09 -14.10 -0.60
N ASN A 219 -4.84 -13.38 -1.42
CA ASN A 219 -6.31 -13.40 -1.43
C ASN A 219 -6.83 -14.25 -2.61
N ASP A 220 -6.27 -15.45 -2.74
CA ASP A 220 -6.66 -16.49 -3.68
C ASP A 220 -6.89 -17.81 -2.92
N GLU A 221 -7.40 -18.84 -3.61
CA GLU A 221 -7.66 -20.16 -3.01
C GLU A 221 -6.44 -20.74 -2.28
N SER A 222 -5.22 -20.48 -2.77
CA SER A 222 -3.99 -21.00 -2.18
C SER A 222 -3.61 -20.34 -0.85
N GLY A 223 -4.16 -19.15 -0.56
CA GLY A 223 -3.85 -18.36 0.64
C GLY A 223 -4.97 -18.30 1.68
N GLN A 224 -6.18 -18.81 1.38
CA GLN A 224 -7.35 -18.60 2.26
C GLN A 224 -7.14 -19.12 3.68
N ALA A 225 -6.57 -20.31 3.86
CA ALA A 225 -6.35 -20.89 5.19
C ALA A 225 -5.40 -20.05 6.04
N GLN A 226 -4.30 -19.58 5.45
CA GLN A 226 -3.32 -18.71 6.10
C GLN A 226 -3.92 -17.33 6.38
N ARG A 227 -4.67 -16.78 5.42
CA ARG A 227 -5.39 -15.52 5.55
C ARG A 227 -6.35 -15.55 6.74
N GLN A 228 -7.12 -16.64 6.90
CA GLN A 228 -8.01 -16.82 8.06
C GLN A 228 -7.23 -16.94 9.37
N ARG A 229 -6.15 -17.72 9.40
CA ARG A 229 -5.30 -17.86 10.59
C ARG A 229 -4.73 -16.51 11.04
N VAL A 230 -4.14 -15.76 10.11
CA VAL A 230 -3.56 -14.44 10.38
C VAL A 230 -4.63 -13.44 10.79
N ARG A 231 -5.82 -13.48 10.16
CA ARG A 231 -6.96 -12.66 10.56
C ARG A 231 -7.36 -12.88 12.01
N VAL A 232 -7.47 -14.13 12.45
CA VAL A 232 -7.86 -14.47 13.83
C VAL A 232 -6.80 -14.01 14.83
N LEU A 233 -5.52 -14.15 14.50
CA LEU A 233 -4.42 -13.68 15.34
C LEU A 233 -4.37 -12.15 15.43
N ALA A 234 -4.51 -11.45 14.29
CA ALA A 234 -4.62 -9.98 14.26
C ALA A 234 -5.87 -9.52 15.03
N LEU A 235 -6.97 -10.24 14.83
CA LEU A 235 -8.18 -10.35 15.64
C LEU A 235 -7.90 -10.16 17.14
N GLY A 236 -7.30 -11.21 17.70
CA GLY A 236 -7.01 -11.31 19.11
C GLY A 236 -6.03 -10.25 19.61
N ALA A 237 -5.03 -9.85 18.81
CA ALA A 237 -4.12 -8.78 19.19
C ALA A 237 -4.85 -7.44 19.35
N VAL A 238 -5.74 -7.09 18.41
CA VAL A 238 -6.57 -5.88 18.48
C VAL A 238 -7.56 -5.97 19.64
N ASP A 239 -8.24 -7.09 19.82
CA ASP A 239 -9.22 -7.27 20.90
C ASP A 239 -8.55 -7.19 22.30
N LYS A 240 -7.36 -7.77 22.46
CA LYS A 240 -6.57 -7.66 23.69
C LYS A 240 -6.20 -6.20 23.98
N ALA A 241 -5.73 -5.46 22.98
CA ALA A 241 -5.40 -4.04 23.12
C ALA A 241 -6.63 -3.16 23.39
N MET A 242 -7.76 -3.46 22.75
CA MET A 242 -9.06 -2.79 22.99
C MET A 242 -9.51 -2.98 24.43
N ALA A 243 -9.47 -4.21 24.95
CA ALA A 243 -9.88 -4.49 26.33
C ALA A 243 -9.01 -3.75 27.37
N ALA A 244 -7.75 -3.48 27.05
CA ALA A 244 -6.89 -2.62 27.86
C ALA A 244 -7.27 -1.14 27.70
N ALA A 245 -7.55 -0.69 26.47
CA ALA A 245 -7.94 0.69 26.18
C ALA A 245 -9.29 1.10 26.77
N ASP A 246 -10.24 0.18 26.86
CA ASP A 246 -11.54 0.43 27.51
C ASP A 246 -11.43 0.74 29.01
N LYS A 247 -10.33 0.34 29.65
CA LYS A 247 -10.05 0.59 31.06
C LYS A 247 -9.12 1.78 31.29
N ALA A 248 -8.59 2.36 30.22
CA ALA A 248 -7.61 3.43 30.29
C ALA A 248 -8.30 4.80 30.29
N GLU A 249 -7.64 5.80 30.89
CA GLU A 249 -8.06 7.19 30.76
C GLU A 249 -8.01 7.62 29.28
N ALA A 250 -8.99 8.40 28.83
CA ALA A 250 -9.13 8.79 27.42
C ALA A 250 -7.87 9.50 26.88
N ASP A 251 -7.24 10.33 27.71
CA ASP A 251 -6.04 11.09 27.36
C ASP A 251 -4.72 10.32 27.60
N SER A 252 -4.77 9.05 27.98
CA SER A 252 -3.57 8.21 28.01
C SER A 252 -3.12 7.80 26.59
N PRO A 253 -1.85 7.42 26.36
CA PRO A 253 -1.42 6.88 25.07
C PRO A 253 -2.32 5.74 24.55
N LEU A 254 -2.75 4.87 25.48
CA LEU A 254 -3.63 3.74 25.22
C LEU A 254 -5.07 4.18 24.90
N GLY A 255 -5.62 5.14 25.65
CA GLY A 255 -6.93 5.73 25.36
C GLY A 255 -6.99 6.40 23.99
N ARG A 256 -5.93 7.13 23.60
CA ARG A 256 -5.78 7.73 22.27
C ARG A 256 -5.69 6.71 21.13
N ALA A 257 -5.25 5.48 21.39
CA ALA A 257 -5.18 4.42 20.38
C ALA A 257 -6.56 3.82 20.03
N LYS A 258 -7.56 3.98 20.92
CA LYS A 258 -8.87 3.33 20.83
C LYS A 258 -9.58 3.52 19.48
N PRO A 259 -9.69 4.73 18.89
CA PRO A 259 -10.35 4.87 17.59
C PRO A 259 -9.65 4.10 16.46
N SER A 260 -8.32 3.96 16.52
CA SER A 260 -7.57 3.19 15.51
C SER A 260 -7.74 1.69 15.71
N LEU A 261 -7.82 1.25 16.96
CA LEU A 261 -8.13 -0.13 17.29
C LEU A 261 -9.57 -0.50 16.90
N GLU A 262 -10.56 0.38 17.10
CA GLU A 262 -11.95 0.16 16.68
C GLU A 262 -12.06 0.00 15.15
N ARG A 263 -11.37 0.85 14.38
CA ARG A 263 -11.32 0.70 12.91
C ARG A 263 -10.69 -0.62 12.48
N SER A 264 -9.59 -1.02 13.13
CA SER A 264 -8.93 -2.32 12.88
C SER A 264 -9.85 -3.49 13.25
N ARG A 265 -10.54 -3.34 14.39
CA ARG A 265 -11.77 -3.97 14.85
C ARG A 265 -12.69 -4.37 13.72
N MET A 266 -13.33 -3.34 13.20
CA MET A 266 -14.37 -3.40 12.17
C MET A 266 -13.81 -4.02 10.89
N TYR A 267 -12.60 -3.63 10.48
CA TYR A 267 -11.98 -4.18 9.27
C TYR A 267 -11.79 -5.69 9.33
N LEU A 268 -11.15 -6.20 10.39
CA LEU A 268 -10.86 -7.64 10.55
C LEU A 268 -12.12 -8.49 10.79
N SER A 269 -13.22 -7.83 11.19
CA SER A 269 -14.53 -8.43 11.42
C SER A 269 -15.47 -8.34 10.21
N GLY A 270 -15.15 -7.51 9.22
CA GLY A 270 -15.98 -7.29 8.04
C GLY A 270 -16.03 -8.48 7.08
N ALA A 271 -17.06 -8.53 6.24
CA ALA A 271 -17.29 -9.59 5.25
C ALA A 271 -16.05 -9.89 4.39
N PHE A 272 -15.37 -8.85 3.89
CA PHE A 272 -14.11 -9.01 3.13
C PHE A 272 -13.04 -9.76 3.92
N ALA A 273 -12.82 -9.37 5.17
CA ALA A 273 -11.77 -9.98 5.97
C ALA A 273 -12.09 -11.43 6.27
N LYS A 274 -13.35 -11.72 6.62
CA LYS A 274 -13.86 -13.07 6.86
C LYS A 274 -13.87 -13.96 5.60
N GLY A 275 -13.66 -13.41 4.40
CA GLY A 275 -13.77 -14.16 3.16
C GLY A 275 -15.23 -14.47 2.78
N GLU A 276 -16.17 -13.69 3.32
CA GLU A 276 -17.62 -13.82 3.16
C GLU A 276 -18.17 -12.69 2.28
N LEU A 277 -17.36 -12.10 1.41
CA LEU A 277 -17.77 -11.02 0.50
C LEU A 277 -18.08 -11.54 -0.89
N VAL A 278 -17.06 -12.07 -1.59
CA VAL A 278 -17.21 -12.57 -2.96
C VAL A 278 -18.05 -13.85 -2.96
N ASP A 279 -19.03 -13.91 -3.86
CA ASP A 279 -20.08 -14.92 -3.99
C ASP A 279 -21.12 -14.95 -2.85
N HIS A 280 -21.06 -13.96 -1.95
CA HIS A 280 -22.05 -13.73 -0.89
C HIS A 280 -22.90 -12.49 -1.17
N ALA A 281 -24.00 -12.34 -0.43
CA ALA A 281 -24.85 -11.16 -0.50
C ALA A 281 -24.04 -9.90 -0.18
N ALA A 282 -24.24 -8.85 -0.99
CA ALA A 282 -23.58 -7.57 -0.81
C ALA A 282 -23.90 -6.98 0.57
N PRO A 283 -22.88 -6.61 1.37
CA PRO A 283 -23.11 -5.88 2.61
C PRO A 283 -23.91 -4.61 2.33
N THR A 284 -24.89 -4.34 3.21
CA THR A 284 -25.81 -3.21 3.05
C THR A 284 -25.06 -1.89 3.03
N ILE A 285 -25.37 -1.05 2.05
CA ILE A 285 -25.02 0.36 2.02
C ILE A 285 -26.32 1.15 1.83
N THR A 286 -26.52 2.13 2.70
CA THR A 286 -27.69 3.01 2.75
C THR A 286 -27.23 4.45 2.53
N PHE A 287 -28.01 5.21 1.77
CA PHE A 287 -27.60 6.53 1.31
C PHE A 287 -28.40 7.62 1.98
N GLU A 288 -27.71 8.64 2.47
CA GLU A 288 -28.33 9.83 3.05
C GLU A 288 -28.67 10.87 1.98
N TRP A 289 -27.89 10.89 0.89
CA TRP A 289 -28.10 11.75 -0.26
C TRP A 289 -27.67 11.05 -1.54
N THR A 290 -28.39 11.31 -2.63
CA THR A 290 -28.13 10.74 -3.95
C THR A 290 -28.49 11.70 -5.05
N THR A 291 -27.76 11.68 -6.17
CA THR A 291 -28.14 12.41 -7.38
C THR A 291 -29.36 11.81 -8.08
N ASP A 292 -29.67 10.53 -7.82
CA ASP A 292 -30.90 9.86 -8.25
C ASP A 292 -31.71 9.47 -7.03
N ASP A 293 -32.76 10.23 -6.73
CA ASP A 293 -33.60 10.07 -5.55
C ASP A 293 -34.27 8.69 -5.42
N LYS A 294 -34.29 7.89 -6.49
CA LYS A 294 -34.85 6.54 -6.46
C LYS A 294 -33.92 5.52 -5.81
N ILE A 295 -32.65 5.87 -5.60
CA ILE A 295 -31.63 4.99 -5.01
C ILE A 295 -31.45 5.38 -3.55
N LYS A 296 -32.04 4.66 -2.60
CA LYS A 296 -31.84 4.90 -1.16
C LYS A 296 -30.91 3.87 -0.52
N SER A 297 -30.68 2.75 -1.20
CA SER A 297 -29.77 1.69 -0.80
C SER A 297 -29.31 0.84 -1.99
N LEU A 298 -28.33 -0.02 -1.78
CA LEU A 298 -27.97 -1.05 -2.79
C LEU A 298 -29.13 -2.02 -3.08
N ALA A 299 -30.06 -2.22 -2.13
CA ALA A 299 -31.18 -3.13 -2.32
C ALA A 299 -32.15 -2.65 -3.42
N ASP A 300 -32.24 -1.33 -3.64
CA ASP A 300 -33.10 -0.73 -4.68
C ASP A 300 -32.61 -1.04 -6.10
N LEU A 301 -31.35 -1.50 -6.23
CA LEU A 301 -30.71 -1.82 -7.50
C LEU A 301 -30.75 -3.32 -7.83
N LYS A 302 -31.45 -4.13 -7.03
CA LYS A 302 -31.60 -5.57 -7.29
C LYS A 302 -32.24 -5.82 -8.66
N GLY A 303 -31.79 -6.86 -9.35
CA GLY A 303 -32.18 -7.17 -10.74
C GLY A 303 -31.27 -6.51 -11.79
N ARG A 304 -30.28 -5.72 -11.37
CA ARG A 304 -29.26 -5.12 -12.25
C ARG A 304 -27.86 -5.56 -11.82
N VAL A 305 -26.90 -5.51 -12.74
CA VAL A 305 -25.48 -5.51 -12.34
C VAL A 305 -25.15 -4.13 -11.74
N VAL A 306 -24.54 -4.09 -10.56
CA VAL A 306 -24.18 -2.83 -9.91
C VAL A 306 -22.66 -2.73 -9.80
N VAL A 307 -22.09 -1.67 -10.34
CA VAL A 307 -20.68 -1.30 -10.19
C VAL A 307 -20.60 -0.23 -9.11
N VAL A 308 -20.14 -0.60 -7.91
CA VAL A 308 -19.95 0.32 -6.78
C VAL A 308 -18.52 0.84 -6.82
N ASP A 309 -18.34 2.13 -7.08
CA ASP A 309 -17.04 2.81 -7.11
C ASP A 309 -16.88 3.69 -5.87
N PHE A 310 -16.07 3.25 -4.91
CA PHE A 310 -15.75 4.01 -3.71
C PHE A 310 -14.72 5.10 -4.02
N TRP A 311 -15.09 6.36 -3.80
CA TRP A 311 -14.28 7.51 -4.21
C TRP A 311 -14.52 8.73 -3.30
N ALA A 312 -13.72 9.79 -3.49
CA ALA A 312 -13.90 11.06 -2.80
C ALA A 312 -13.37 12.24 -3.64
N THR A 313 -13.84 13.46 -3.38
CA THR A 313 -13.47 14.67 -4.16
C THR A 313 -12.01 15.08 -4.01
N TRP A 314 -11.36 14.71 -2.90
CA TRP A 314 -9.93 14.94 -2.69
C TRP A 314 -9.04 13.89 -3.36
N CYS A 315 -9.63 12.77 -3.81
CA CYS A 315 -8.88 11.63 -4.36
C CYS A 315 -8.44 11.89 -5.81
N GLY A 316 -7.19 12.30 -5.99
CA GLY A 316 -6.58 12.52 -7.31
C GLY A 316 -6.71 11.32 -8.28
N PRO A 317 -6.31 10.10 -7.89
CA PRO A 317 -6.43 8.92 -8.74
C PRO A 317 -7.88 8.55 -9.10
N CYS A 318 -8.83 8.80 -8.20
CA CYS A 318 -10.26 8.59 -8.48
C CYS A 318 -10.72 9.52 -9.61
N ILE A 319 -10.42 10.83 -9.49
CA ILE A 319 -10.75 11.83 -10.51
C ILE A 319 -10.09 11.51 -11.85
N ALA A 320 -8.82 11.08 -11.83
CA ALA A 320 -8.11 10.69 -13.04
C ALA A 320 -8.76 9.50 -13.78
N SER A 321 -9.59 8.70 -13.09
CA SER A 321 -10.28 7.55 -13.68
C SER A 321 -11.63 7.88 -14.32
N PHE A 322 -12.17 9.08 -14.11
CA PHE A 322 -13.51 9.48 -14.57
C PHE A 322 -13.75 9.31 -16.08
N PRO A 323 -12.77 9.57 -16.98
CA PRO A 323 -12.96 9.28 -18.39
C PRO A 323 -13.32 7.81 -18.65
N ASN A 324 -12.66 6.87 -17.96
CA ASN A 324 -12.93 5.44 -18.10
C ASN A 324 -14.29 5.05 -17.53
N VAL A 325 -14.70 5.68 -16.42
CA VAL A 325 -16.04 5.46 -15.83
C VAL A 325 -17.12 5.98 -16.78
N ARG A 326 -16.90 7.11 -17.44
CA ARG A 326 -17.82 7.65 -18.46
C ARG A 326 -17.96 6.73 -19.67
N GLU A 327 -16.86 6.17 -20.16
CA GLU A 327 -16.90 5.18 -21.25
C GLU A 327 -17.69 3.93 -20.84
N LEU A 328 -17.49 3.46 -19.61
CA LEU A 328 -18.25 2.33 -19.05
C LEU A 328 -19.75 2.67 -18.94
N GLN A 329 -20.09 3.88 -18.47
CA GLN A 329 -21.47 4.37 -18.37
C GLN A 329 -22.14 4.43 -19.74
N LYS A 330 -21.45 4.98 -20.74
CA LYS A 330 -21.95 5.06 -22.12
C LYS A 330 -22.19 3.67 -22.72
N ARG A 331 -21.29 2.72 -22.48
CA ARG A 331 -21.42 1.34 -22.98
C ARG A 331 -22.70 0.67 -22.49
N TYR A 332 -23.05 0.87 -21.22
CA TYR A 332 -24.20 0.23 -20.59
C TYR A 332 -25.46 1.09 -20.56
N GLU A 333 -25.48 2.19 -21.31
CA GLU A 333 -26.69 2.97 -21.52
C GLU A 333 -27.79 2.10 -22.15
N GLY A 334 -28.96 2.05 -21.50
CA GLY A 334 -30.08 1.19 -21.92
C GLY A 334 -30.00 -0.28 -21.48
N TYR A 335 -28.94 -0.70 -20.79
CA TYR A 335 -28.79 -2.05 -20.25
C TYR A 335 -29.10 -2.10 -18.75
N PRO A 336 -29.42 -3.28 -18.16
CA PRO A 336 -29.71 -3.41 -16.73
C PRO A 336 -28.41 -3.41 -15.90
N VAL A 337 -27.67 -2.31 -15.99
CA VAL A 337 -26.43 -2.04 -15.25
C VAL A 337 -26.53 -0.66 -14.61
N THR A 338 -26.03 -0.52 -13.39
CA THR A 338 -25.90 0.76 -12.69
C THR A 338 -24.46 0.94 -12.25
N ILE A 339 -23.84 2.04 -12.67
CA ILE A 339 -22.55 2.48 -12.15
C ILE A 339 -22.85 3.52 -11.07
N LEU A 340 -22.40 3.29 -9.85
CA LEU A 340 -22.72 4.10 -8.69
C LEU A 340 -21.43 4.56 -8.00
N GLY A 341 -21.19 5.87 -8.02
CA GLY A 341 -20.10 6.48 -7.25
C GLY A 341 -20.52 6.65 -5.80
N VAL A 342 -19.87 5.95 -4.86
CA VAL A 342 -20.18 6.01 -3.43
C VAL A 342 -19.08 6.75 -2.68
N THR A 343 -19.47 7.76 -1.91
CA THR A 343 -18.62 8.48 -0.95
C THR A 343 -19.30 8.48 0.43
N SER A 344 -18.61 8.92 1.47
CA SER A 344 -19.22 9.31 2.76
C SER A 344 -18.97 10.79 3.02
N ILE A 345 -19.61 11.38 4.02
CA ILE A 345 -19.28 12.73 4.48
C ILE A 345 -17.82 12.78 4.92
N GLN A 346 -17.03 13.63 4.27
CA GLN A 346 -15.60 13.76 4.52
C GLN A 346 -15.29 14.86 5.55
N GLY A 347 -16.24 15.78 5.78
CA GLY A 347 -15.99 17.00 6.55
C GLY A 347 -15.06 17.99 5.84
N SER A 348 -14.78 17.75 4.56
CA SER A 348 -14.15 18.71 3.67
C SER A 348 -14.47 18.38 2.21
N HIS A 349 -14.53 19.40 1.37
CA HIS A 349 -14.82 19.25 -0.05
C HIS A 349 -13.71 19.89 -0.90
N SER A 350 -13.17 19.14 -1.86
CA SER A 350 -12.13 19.65 -2.77
C SER A 350 -12.72 20.14 -4.08
N ASN A 351 -12.38 21.37 -4.48
CA ASN A 351 -12.72 21.90 -5.79
C ASN A 351 -11.94 21.10 -6.87
N PRO A 352 -12.61 20.62 -7.93
CA PRO A 352 -11.97 19.78 -8.94
C PRO A 352 -10.93 20.51 -9.78
N LYS A 353 -11.11 21.82 -9.99
CA LYS A 353 -10.27 22.67 -10.87
C LYS A 353 -9.10 23.29 -10.11
N THR A 354 -9.36 23.87 -8.94
CA THR A 354 -8.33 24.60 -8.16
C THR A 354 -7.62 23.72 -7.14
N ARG A 355 -8.19 22.55 -6.79
CA ARG A 355 -7.75 21.67 -5.69
C ARG A 355 -7.85 22.31 -4.29
N GLU A 356 -8.40 23.51 -4.19
CA GLU A 356 -8.68 24.15 -2.91
C GLU A 356 -9.68 23.32 -2.11
N ARG A 357 -9.48 23.27 -0.80
CA ARG A 357 -10.31 22.48 0.11
C ARG A 357 -11.17 23.41 0.96
N THR A 358 -12.47 23.25 0.84
CA THR A 358 -13.47 23.89 1.71
C THR A 358 -13.71 23.01 2.93
N ASP A 359 -13.69 23.60 4.13
CA ASP A 359 -14.05 22.91 5.37
C ASP A 359 -15.58 22.80 5.49
N THR A 360 -16.08 21.56 5.54
CA THR A 360 -17.50 21.21 5.68
C THR A 360 -17.77 20.45 6.97
N LYS A 361 -16.83 20.44 7.93
CA LYS A 361 -16.95 19.68 9.17
C LYS A 361 -18.21 20.09 9.94
N GLY A 362 -19.06 19.11 10.22
CA GLY A 362 -20.35 19.30 10.90
C GLY A 362 -21.43 19.98 10.05
N LYS A 363 -21.24 20.08 8.73
CA LYS A 363 -22.16 20.71 7.76
C LYS A 363 -22.40 19.79 6.56
N PRO A 364 -23.00 18.60 6.74
CA PRO A 364 -23.16 17.62 5.65
C PRO A 364 -23.96 18.16 4.46
N GLU A 365 -24.93 19.04 4.70
CA GLU A 365 -25.76 19.67 3.68
C GLU A 365 -24.94 20.56 2.74
N LEU A 366 -23.93 21.26 3.27
CA LEU A 366 -23.00 22.05 2.47
C LEU A 366 -22.14 21.13 1.59
N GLU A 367 -21.74 19.97 2.09
CA GLU A 367 -20.97 18.99 1.31
C GLU A 367 -21.79 18.40 0.16
N HIS A 368 -23.08 18.13 0.39
CA HIS A 368 -24.04 17.73 -0.64
C HIS A 368 -24.23 18.81 -1.71
N GLU A 369 -24.39 20.06 -1.29
CA GLU A 369 -24.53 21.22 -2.19
C GLU A 369 -23.30 21.36 -3.09
N LEU A 370 -22.10 21.36 -2.49
CA LEU A 370 -20.84 21.46 -3.22
C LEU A 370 -20.63 20.28 -4.18
N MET A 371 -21.07 19.06 -3.81
CA MET A 371 -21.02 17.90 -4.68
C MET A 371 -21.82 18.10 -5.99
N THR A 372 -22.95 18.80 -5.93
CA THR A 372 -23.74 19.09 -7.14
C THR A 372 -22.94 19.94 -8.13
N GLY A 373 -22.20 20.94 -7.64
CA GLY A 373 -21.28 21.74 -8.45
C GLY A 373 -20.11 20.91 -8.98
N PHE A 374 -19.52 20.06 -8.15
CA PHE A 374 -18.43 19.15 -8.53
C PHE A 374 -18.83 18.22 -9.68
N ILE A 375 -20.00 17.59 -9.59
CA ILE A 375 -20.55 16.67 -10.60
C ILE A 375 -20.68 17.38 -11.94
N LYS A 376 -21.20 18.61 -11.95
CA LYS A 376 -21.32 19.42 -13.17
C LYS A 376 -19.95 19.75 -13.76
N ASP A 377 -19.02 20.21 -12.93
CA ASP A 377 -17.69 20.64 -13.36
C ASP A 377 -16.81 19.50 -13.88
N MET A 378 -17.01 18.29 -13.35
CA MET A 378 -16.33 17.07 -13.79
C MET A 378 -17.12 16.27 -14.83
N GLU A 379 -18.29 16.78 -15.23
CA GLU A 379 -19.21 16.14 -16.17
C GLU A 379 -19.48 14.67 -15.79
N VAL A 380 -19.74 14.42 -14.51
CA VAL A 380 -20.09 13.10 -13.99
C VAL A 380 -21.49 12.72 -14.50
N THR A 381 -21.58 11.60 -15.19
CA THR A 381 -22.79 11.14 -15.91
C THR A 381 -23.43 9.89 -15.30
N TRP A 382 -22.91 9.43 -14.17
CA TRP A 382 -23.42 8.29 -13.41
C TRP A 382 -23.94 8.77 -12.04
N PRO A 383 -24.88 8.04 -11.41
CA PRO A 383 -25.34 8.36 -10.08
C PRO A 383 -24.21 8.43 -9.04
N VAL A 384 -24.29 9.44 -8.15
CA VAL A 384 -23.40 9.60 -6.99
C VAL A 384 -24.23 9.56 -5.72
N ALA A 385 -23.72 8.89 -4.69
CA ALA A 385 -24.38 8.75 -3.40
C ALA A 385 -23.42 9.02 -2.22
N PHE A 386 -23.91 9.75 -1.22
CA PHE A 386 -23.33 9.80 0.12
C PHE A 386 -23.93 8.67 0.96
N ALA A 387 -23.08 7.75 1.38
CA ALA A 387 -23.43 6.65 2.25
C ALA A 387 -23.33 7.05 3.72
N HIS A 388 -24.24 6.50 4.53
CA HIS A 388 -24.11 6.54 5.99
C HIS A 388 -22.87 5.76 6.48
N GLN A 389 -22.44 4.76 5.71
CA GLN A 389 -21.22 4.02 5.95
C GLN A 389 -20.01 4.79 5.44
N GLU A 390 -18.88 4.66 6.12
CA GLU A 390 -17.60 5.27 5.72
C GLU A 390 -17.17 4.85 4.32
N VAL A 391 -16.55 5.77 3.56
CA VAL A 391 -15.99 5.50 2.23
C VAL A 391 -14.92 4.39 2.28
N PHE A 392 -14.13 4.34 3.34
CA PHE A 392 -13.20 3.23 3.64
C PHE A 392 -13.96 2.07 4.27
N ASN A 393 -14.96 1.57 3.55
CA ASN A 393 -15.91 0.60 4.05
C ASN A 393 -15.24 -0.74 4.41
N PRO A 394 -15.27 -1.15 5.71
CA PRO A 394 -14.60 -2.37 6.16
C PRO A 394 -15.25 -3.65 5.64
N GLU A 395 -16.56 -3.65 5.39
CA GLU A 395 -17.27 -4.82 4.87
C GLU A 395 -16.80 -5.17 3.45
N TYR A 396 -16.51 -4.16 2.64
CA TYR A 396 -15.95 -4.30 1.29
C TYR A 396 -14.42 -4.38 1.26
N GLY A 397 -13.78 -4.22 2.42
CA GLY A 397 -12.32 -4.27 2.54
C GLY A 397 -11.60 -3.04 1.98
N VAL A 398 -12.27 -1.89 1.89
CA VAL A 398 -11.72 -0.68 1.25
C VAL A 398 -10.65 -0.06 2.14
N ARG A 399 -9.38 -0.27 1.77
CA ARG A 399 -8.20 0.28 2.47
C ARG A 399 -7.62 1.53 1.82
N GLY A 400 -8.02 1.78 0.58
CA GLY A 400 -7.64 2.91 -0.23
C GLY A 400 -8.67 3.10 -1.31
N ILE A 401 -8.73 4.32 -1.85
CA ILE A 401 -9.58 4.65 -2.98
C ILE A 401 -8.72 5.12 -4.15
N PRO A 402 -9.15 4.87 -5.40
CA PRO A 402 -10.44 4.28 -5.74
C PRO A 402 -10.49 2.76 -5.53
N HIS A 403 -11.71 2.25 -5.31
CA HIS A 403 -11.96 0.82 -5.12
C HIS A 403 -13.30 0.45 -5.73
N VAL A 404 -13.34 -0.56 -6.59
CA VAL A 404 -14.55 -1.00 -7.27
C VAL A 404 -14.96 -2.41 -6.84
N ALA A 405 -16.25 -2.55 -6.51
CA ALA A 405 -16.93 -3.83 -6.38
C ALA A 405 -18.01 -3.97 -7.47
N ILE A 406 -18.22 -5.19 -7.96
CA ILE A 406 -19.27 -5.51 -8.94
C ILE A 406 -20.21 -6.53 -8.32
N ILE A 407 -21.48 -6.18 -8.28
CA ILE A 407 -22.58 -6.96 -7.70
C ILE A 407 -23.45 -7.48 -8.85
N ASP A 408 -23.84 -8.74 -8.80
CA ASP A 408 -24.72 -9.34 -9.80
C ASP A 408 -26.20 -9.01 -9.57
N PRO A 409 -27.10 -9.32 -10.54
CA PRO A 409 -28.53 -9.04 -10.43
C PRO A 409 -29.23 -9.69 -9.24
N SER A 410 -28.66 -10.75 -8.66
CA SER A 410 -29.22 -11.40 -7.47
C SER A 410 -28.88 -10.65 -6.17
N GLY A 411 -27.94 -9.70 -6.23
CA GLY A 411 -27.43 -8.95 -5.09
C GLY A 411 -26.16 -9.54 -4.48
N LYS A 412 -25.43 -10.41 -5.19
CA LYS A 412 -24.17 -10.99 -4.69
C LYS A 412 -22.95 -10.24 -5.23
N VAL A 413 -21.94 -10.01 -4.39
CA VAL A 413 -20.66 -9.44 -4.86
C VAL A 413 -19.93 -10.50 -5.65
N ARG A 414 -19.52 -10.22 -6.88
CA ARG A 414 -18.79 -11.16 -7.75
C ARG A 414 -17.34 -10.76 -7.97
N TYR A 415 -17.07 -9.47 -7.88
CA TYR A 415 -15.71 -8.93 -8.00
C TYR A 415 -15.52 -7.80 -7.00
N ASN A 416 -14.32 -7.66 -6.45
CA ASN A 416 -13.97 -6.64 -5.46
C ASN A 416 -12.49 -6.24 -5.62
N GLY A 417 -12.15 -5.01 -5.22
CA GLY A 417 -10.77 -4.51 -5.27
C GLY A 417 -10.30 -4.16 -6.68
N LEU A 418 -11.23 -3.91 -7.61
CA LEU A 418 -10.89 -3.44 -8.95
C LEU A 418 -10.56 -1.94 -8.89
N HIS A 419 -9.81 -1.46 -9.88
CA HIS A 419 -9.55 -0.03 -10.06
C HIS A 419 -10.44 0.53 -11.19
N PRO A 420 -11.17 1.64 -10.99
CA PRO A 420 -12.05 2.21 -12.01
C PRO A 420 -11.25 2.59 -13.25
N GLY A 421 -10.03 3.13 -13.10
CA GLY A 421 -9.11 3.44 -14.20
C GLY A 421 -8.39 2.23 -14.84
N GLY A 422 -8.65 1.00 -14.38
CA GLY A 422 -8.09 -0.22 -15.00
C GLY A 422 -8.67 -0.50 -16.39
N SER A 423 -8.30 -1.63 -17.00
CA SER A 423 -8.79 -2.03 -18.34
C SER A 423 -10.33 -1.92 -18.44
N LEU A 424 -10.81 -1.18 -19.44
CA LEU A 424 -12.24 -1.08 -19.74
C LEU A 424 -12.78 -2.45 -20.16
N LYS A 425 -12.05 -3.15 -21.03
CA LYS A 425 -12.40 -4.47 -21.55
C LYS A 425 -12.55 -5.49 -20.42
N ASP A 426 -11.60 -5.55 -19.48
CA ASP A 426 -11.68 -6.51 -18.36
C ASP A 426 -12.93 -6.28 -17.50
N LYS A 427 -13.27 -5.03 -17.20
CA LYS A 427 -14.52 -4.70 -16.49
C LYS A 427 -15.75 -5.03 -17.33
N ALA A 428 -15.72 -4.73 -18.62
CA ALA A 428 -16.82 -5.02 -19.53
C ALA A 428 -17.09 -6.52 -19.64
N ASP A 429 -16.06 -7.33 -19.87
CA ASP A 429 -16.18 -8.79 -19.95
C ASP A 429 -16.79 -9.39 -18.68
N LYS A 430 -16.41 -8.88 -17.49
CA LYS A 430 -17.00 -9.29 -16.21
C LYS A 430 -18.49 -8.95 -16.13
N ILE A 431 -18.87 -7.72 -16.47
CA ILE A 431 -20.28 -7.26 -16.43
C ILE A 431 -21.13 -8.03 -17.45
N ASP A 432 -20.64 -8.17 -18.69
CA ASP A 432 -21.32 -8.89 -19.77
C ASP A 432 -21.55 -10.35 -19.41
N ALA A 433 -20.58 -11.00 -18.74
CA ALA A 433 -20.73 -12.36 -18.25
C ALA A 433 -21.84 -12.48 -17.19
N LEU A 434 -21.95 -11.51 -16.28
CA LEU A 434 -23.01 -11.48 -15.27
C LEU A 434 -24.40 -11.24 -15.88
N LEU A 435 -24.50 -10.34 -16.85
CA LEU A 435 -25.74 -10.10 -17.60
C LEU A 435 -26.21 -11.37 -18.32
N LYS A 436 -25.31 -12.02 -19.07
CA LYS A 436 -25.60 -13.27 -19.78
C LYS A 436 -26.01 -14.40 -18.82
N ALA A 437 -25.29 -14.56 -17.70
CA ALA A 437 -25.61 -15.57 -16.69
C ALA A 437 -27.00 -15.36 -16.06
N ALA A 438 -27.47 -14.11 -15.98
CA ALA A 438 -28.79 -13.75 -15.49
C ALA A 438 -29.88 -13.75 -16.58
N GLY A 439 -29.56 -14.06 -17.84
CA GLY A 439 -30.50 -13.99 -18.96
C GLY A 439 -30.92 -12.57 -19.34
N LEU A 440 -30.10 -11.57 -18.99
CA LEU A 440 -30.35 -10.16 -19.26
C LEU A 440 -29.67 -9.72 -20.58
N PRO A 441 -30.21 -8.69 -21.26
CA PRO A 441 -29.57 -8.15 -22.46
C PRO A 441 -28.18 -7.61 -22.13
N ALA A 442 -27.22 -7.85 -23.01
CA ALA A 442 -25.83 -7.39 -22.91
C ALA A 442 -25.40 -6.75 -24.23
N PRO A 443 -24.54 -5.72 -24.20
CA PRO A 443 -23.99 -5.09 -25.40
C PRO A 443 -23.08 -6.03 -26.20
N GLU A 444 -22.78 -5.65 -27.44
CA GLU A 444 -21.78 -6.36 -28.25
C GLU A 444 -20.40 -6.36 -27.58
N PRO A 445 -19.62 -7.46 -27.69
CA PRO A 445 -18.29 -7.55 -27.06
C PRO A 445 -17.38 -6.38 -27.44
N VAL A 446 -16.58 -5.91 -26.47
CA VAL A 446 -15.56 -4.87 -26.75
C VAL A 446 -14.50 -5.48 -27.67
N ALA A 447 -14.28 -4.84 -28.83
CA ALA A 447 -13.22 -5.23 -29.77
C ALA A 447 -11.85 -5.23 -29.06
N GLU A 448 -10.96 -6.15 -29.44
CA GLU A 448 -9.58 -6.10 -28.96
C GLU A 448 -8.95 -4.77 -29.40
N PRO A 449 -8.18 -4.08 -28.53
CA PRO A 449 -7.40 -2.95 -28.99
C PRO A 449 -6.48 -3.45 -30.10
N GLU A 450 -6.50 -2.78 -31.25
CA GLU A 450 -5.54 -3.05 -32.32
C GLU A 450 -4.15 -3.08 -31.70
N LYS A 451 -3.44 -4.21 -31.84
CA LYS A 451 -2.02 -4.28 -31.47
C LYS A 451 -1.33 -3.17 -32.28
N LYS A 452 -0.93 -2.09 -31.62
CA LYS A 452 0.07 -1.19 -32.18
C LYS A 452 1.35 -1.99 -32.30
N GLU A 453 1.62 -2.53 -33.48
CA GLU A 453 2.93 -3.04 -33.84
C GLU A 453 3.93 -1.89 -33.72
N GLY A 454 4.87 -2.01 -32.77
CA GLY A 454 6.06 -1.17 -32.68
C GLY A 454 5.84 0.25 -32.17
N GLN A 455 6.10 0.46 -30.88
CA GLN A 455 6.70 1.70 -30.36
C GLN A 455 7.46 1.43 -29.06
#